data_AF-A0A0R1Q780-F1
#
_entry.id   AF-A0A0R1Q780-F1
#
_cell.length_a   1.000
_cell.length_b   1.000
_cell.length_c   1.000
_cell.angle_alpha   90.00
_cell.angle_beta   90.00
_cell.angle_gamma   90.00
#
_symmetry.space_group_name_H-M   'P 1'
#
loop_
_entity.id
_entity.type
_entity.pdbx_description
1 polymer ?
#
loop_
_entity_poly.entity_id
_entity_poly.type
_entity_poly.pdbx_seq_one_letter_code
_entity_poly.pdbx_strand_id
1 'polypeptide(L)'
;MPFLSLIIDVLAFGGLYLTRQGSLPTVLGLGLQIIFTIILLIFVFGYRGRRKGRFNFDTWSHVFTLPFALIVISFIGNGLLAFLYYLNYAGINSLIMR
;
A
#
# COMPACT_ATOMS: atom_id res chain seq x y z
N MET A 1 -14.31 3.29 4.91
CA MET A 1 -12.90 3.46 4.54
C MET A 1 -12.21 2.23 3.91
N PRO A 2 -12.63 0.95 4.07
CA PRO A 2 -11.89 -0.16 3.45
C PRO A 2 -12.05 -0.20 1.92
N PHE A 3 -13.18 0.25 1.39
CA PHE A 3 -13.38 0.31 -0.07
C PHE A 3 -12.45 1.35 -0.73
N LEU A 4 -12.19 2.47 -0.05
CA LEU A 4 -11.26 3.51 -0.55
C LEU A 4 -9.81 3.02 -0.56
N SER A 5 -9.38 2.20 0.41
CA SER A 5 -8.02 1.64 0.39
C SER A 5 -7.82 0.70 -0.80
N LEU A 6 -8.83 -0.11 -1.14
CA LEU A 6 -8.78 -0.97 -2.34
C LEU A 6 -8.71 -0.16 -3.64
N ILE A 7 -9.43 0.96 -3.73
CA ILE A 7 -9.31 1.85 -4.91
C ILE A 7 -7.89 2.38 -5.03
N ILE A 8 -7.28 2.79 -3.92
CA ILE A 8 -5.88 3.26 -3.92
C ILE A 8 -4.94 2.13 -4.38
N ASP A 9 -5.15 0.89 -3.95
CA ASP A 9 -4.34 -0.25 -4.40
C ASP A 9 -4.41 -0.43 -5.91
N VAL A 10 -5.61 -0.33 -6.50
CA VAL A 10 -5.81 -0.42 -7.96
C VAL A 10 -5.11 0.73 -8.67
N LEU A 11 -5.20 1.96 -8.15
CA LEU A 11 -4.54 3.14 -8.73
C LEU A 11 -3.02 3.04 -8.65
N ALA A 12 -2.48 2.56 -7.52
CA ALA A 12 -1.05 2.33 -7.33
C ALA A 12 -0.51 1.27 -8.31
N PHE A 13 -1.26 0.17 -8.46
CA PHE A 13 -0.92 -0.86 -9.45
C PHE A 13 -1.00 -0.32 -10.89
N GLY A 14 -2.01 0.50 -11.21
CA GLY A 14 -2.11 1.18 -12.50
C GLY A 14 -0.93 2.11 -12.77
N GLY A 15 -0.50 2.88 -11.76
CA GLY A 15 0.69 3.73 -11.84
C GLY A 15 1.96 2.92 -12.14
N LEU A 16 2.16 1.81 -11.42
CA LEU A 16 3.25 0.86 -11.70
C LEU A 16 3.23 0.32 -13.14
N TYR A 17 2.06 -0.08 -13.61
CA TYR A 17 1.90 -0.61 -14.95
C TYR A 17 2.30 0.40 -16.03
N LEU A 18 1.84 1.65 -15.90
CA LEU A 18 2.19 2.73 -16.83
C LEU A 18 3.68 3.07 -16.79
N THR A 19 4.31 3.02 -15.61
CA THR A 19 5.75 3.23 -15.50
C THR A 19 6.56 2.11 -16.15
N ARG A 20 6.13 0.84 -16.01
CA ARG A 20 6.77 -0.30 -16.70
C ARG A 20 6.67 -0.22 -18.22
N GLN A 21 5.58 0.32 -18.75
CA GLN A 21 5.42 0.53 -20.19
C GLN A 21 6.25 1.70 -20.75
N GLY A 22 6.97 2.44 -19.89
CA GLY A 22 7.70 3.64 -20.29
C GLY A 22 6.80 4.86 -20.55
N SER A 23 5.49 4.75 -20.35
CA SER A 23 4.54 5.85 -20.53
C SER A 23 4.59 6.87 -19.40
N LEU A 24 5.10 6.48 -18.23
CA LEU A 24 5.27 7.34 -17.06
C LEU A 24 6.73 7.28 -16.58
N PRO A 25 7.45 8.41 -16.51
CA PRO A 25 8.79 8.44 -15.94
C PRO A 25 8.86 7.82 -14.53
N THR A 26 9.91 7.04 -14.26
CA THR A 26 10.15 6.37 -12.96
C THR A 26 10.03 7.33 -11.76
N VAL A 27 10.52 8.56 -11.90
CA VAL A 27 10.46 9.59 -10.84
C VAL A 27 9.02 9.98 -10.53
N LEU A 28 8.18 10.12 -11.56
CA LEU A 28 6.76 10.45 -11.38
C LEU A 28 5.99 9.26 -10.80
N GLY A 29 6.28 8.03 -11.27
CA GLY A 29 5.72 6.81 -10.69
C GLY A 29 6.06 6.66 -9.20
N LEU A 30 7.31 6.92 -8.81
CA LEU A 30 7.75 6.93 -7.42
C LEU A 30 7.01 7.99 -6.59
N GLY A 31 6.88 9.21 -7.12
CA GLY A 31 6.15 10.29 -6.45
C GLY A 31 4.69 9.92 -6.18
N LEU A 32 4.00 9.38 -7.18
CA LEU A 32 2.62 8.89 -7.03
C LEU A 32 2.52 7.77 -5.99
N GLN A 33 3.45 6.81 -6.03
CA GLN A 33 3.46 5.69 -5.08
C GLN A 33 3.66 6.16 -3.63
N ILE A 34 4.53 7.14 -3.41
CA ILE A 34 4.74 7.75 -2.09
C ILE A 34 3.45 8.46 -1.61
N ILE A 35 2.79 9.23 -2.49
CA ILE A 35 1.53 9.91 -2.16
C ILE A 35 0.46 8.90 -1.73
N PHE A 36 0.26 7.83 -2.51
CA PHE A 36 -0.70 6.77 -2.17
C PHE A 36 -0.37 6.08 -0.84
N THR A 37 0.92 5.81 -0.59
CA THR A 37 1.38 5.21 0.67
C THR A 37 1.08 6.13 1.87
N ILE A 38 1.29 7.44 1.74
CA ILE A 38 0.97 8.42 2.78
C ILE A 38 -0.55 8.51 3.02
N ILE A 39 -1.37 8.50 1.97
CA ILE A 39 -2.83 8.49 2.11
C ILE A 39 -3.28 7.25 2.88
N LEU A 40 -2.74 6.07 2.54
CA LEU A 40 -3.02 4.83 3.26
C LEU A 40 -2.55 4.88 4.72
N LEU A 41 -1.40 5.50 4.99
CA LEU A 41 -0.93 5.73 6.36
C LEU A 41 -1.92 6.57 7.17
N ILE A 42 -2.45 7.65 6.57
CA ILE A 42 -3.49 8.48 7.18
C ILE A 42 -4.75 7.65 7.43
N PHE A 43 -5.12 6.74 6.53
CA PHE A 43 -6.27 5.85 6.75
C PHE A 43 -6.05 4.87 7.89
N VAL A 44 -4.84 4.31 8.05
CA VAL A 44 -4.49 3.43 9.18
C VAL A 44 -4.67 4.17 10.51
N PHE A 45 -4.10 5.37 10.65
CA PHE A 45 -4.19 6.14 11.90
C PHE A 45 -5.56 6.79 12.12
N GLY A 46 -6.19 7.24 11.04
CA GLY A 46 -7.49 7.91 11.04
C GLY A 46 -8.69 6.95 11.14
N TYR A 47 -8.48 5.63 11.12
CA TYR A 47 -9.57 4.66 11.23
C TYR A 47 -10.25 4.76 12.61
N ARG A 48 -11.49 5.27 12.62
CA ARG A 48 -12.33 5.46 13.82
C ARG A 48 -13.20 4.24 14.17
N GLY A 49 -13.20 3.19 13.34
CA GLY A 49 -13.95 1.96 13.59
C GLY A 49 -13.28 1.04 14.62
N ARG A 50 -13.93 -0.08 14.95
CA ARG A 50 -13.36 -1.12 15.83
C ARG A 50 -12.13 -1.72 15.15
N ARG A 51 -10.94 -1.56 15.74
CA ARG A 51 -9.66 -2.06 15.19
C ARG A 51 -9.40 -3.53 15.53
N LYS A 52 -9.80 -3.96 16.74
CA LYS A 52 -9.65 -5.33 17.24
C LYS A 52 -11.02 -6.02 17.24
N GLY A 53 -11.06 -7.23 16.71
CA GLY A 53 -12.20 -8.14 16.81
C GLY A 53 -12.30 -8.77 18.20
N ARG A 54 -13.22 -9.72 18.37
CA ARG A 54 -13.29 -10.54 19.59
C ARG A 54 -11.96 -11.30 19.77
N PHE A 55 -11.60 -11.50 21.04
CA PHE A 55 -10.45 -12.32 21.40
C PHE A 55 -10.63 -13.72 20.79
N ASN A 56 -9.67 -14.13 19.96
CA ASN A 56 -9.66 -15.47 19.42
C ASN A 56 -8.87 -16.36 20.38
N PHE A 57 -9.56 -17.28 21.04
CA PHE A 57 -8.96 -18.23 21.98
C PHE A 57 -8.14 -19.32 21.28
N ASP A 58 -8.35 -19.55 19.98
CA ASP A 58 -7.59 -20.55 19.22
C ASP A 58 -6.19 -20.05 18.82
N THR A 59 -6.06 -18.76 18.50
CA THR A 59 -4.76 -18.12 18.17
C THR A 59 -4.22 -17.22 19.29
N TRP A 60 -4.85 -17.23 20.47
CA TRP A 60 -4.47 -16.42 21.63
C TRP A 60 -4.21 -14.94 21.29
N SER A 61 -4.97 -14.40 20.35
CA SER A 61 -4.72 -13.07 19.81
C SER A 61 -6.02 -12.30 19.54
N HIS A 62 -5.91 -10.98 19.61
CA HIS A 62 -6.95 -10.10 19.10
C HIS A 62 -6.78 -9.96 17.59
N VAL A 63 -7.57 -10.71 16.83
CA VAL A 63 -7.57 -10.61 15.36
C VAL A 63 -8.05 -9.21 14.98
N PHE A 64 -7.40 -8.59 13.99
CA PHE A 64 -7.90 -7.33 13.44
C PHE A 64 -9.31 -7.53 12.85
N THR A 65 -10.15 -6.51 12.95
CA THR A 65 -11.42 -6.56 12.22
C THR A 65 -11.11 -6.56 10.72
N LEU A 66 -11.85 -7.36 9.94
CA LEU A 66 -11.76 -7.40 8.47
C LEU A 66 -11.55 -6.02 7.82
N PRO A 67 -12.34 -4.98 8.10
CA PRO A 67 -12.15 -3.67 7.49
C PRO A 67 -10.85 -2.96 7.88
N PHE A 68 -10.35 -3.16 9.10
CA PHE A 68 -9.06 -2.60 9.51
C PHE A 68 -7.89 -3.40 8.94
N ALA A 69 -8.00 -4.73 8.92
CA ALA A 69 -7.01 -5.62 8.33
C ALA A 69 -6.77 -5.30 6.84
N LEU A 70 -7.84 -5.06 6.07
CA LEU A 70 -7.73 -4.66 4.67
C LEU A 70 -6.91 -3.38 4.51
N ILE A 71 -7.19 -2.35 5.30
CA ILE A 71 -6.44 -1.08 5.23
C ILE A 71 -4.96 -1.29 5.58
N VAL A 72 -4.67 -2.11 6.58
CA VAL A 72 -3.29 -2.42 7.00
C VAL A 72 -2.55 -3.20 5.92
N ILE A 73 -3.18 -4.20 5.31
CA ILE A 73 -2.57 -4.98 4.21
C ILE A 73 -2.33 -4.08 2.99
N SER A 74 -3.30 -3.24 2.61
CA SER A 74 -3.14 -2.23 1.56
C SER A 74 -1.95 -1.33 1.85
N PHE A 75 -1.84 -0.80 3.07
CA PHE A 75 -0.71 0.05 3.47
C PHE A 75 0.63 -0.68 3.37
N ILE A 76 0.73 -1.90 3.91
CA ILE A 76 1.97 -2.69 3.87
C ILE A 76 2.36 -2.99 2.43
N GLY A 77 1.42 -3.45 1.60
CA GLY A 77 1.67 -3.76 0.20
C GLY A 77 2.16 -2.54 -0.60
N ASN A 78 1.51 -1.40 -0.45
CA ASN A 78 1.91 -0.16 -1.11
C ASN A 78 3.23 0.40 -0.58
N GLY A 79 3.47 0.30 0.73
CA GLY A 79 4.74 0.71 1.35
C GLY A 79 5.91 -0.14 0.86
N LEU A 80 5.72 -1.45 0.75
CA LEU A 80 6.69 -2.34 0.13
C LEU A 80 6.95 -1.93 -1.32
N LEU A 81 5.89 -1.67 -2.10
CA LEU A 81 6.02 -1.22 -3.48
C LEU A 81 6.76 0.12 -3.60
N ALA A 82 6.50 1.07 -2.69
CA ALA A 82 7.18 2.37 -2.65
C ALA A 82 8.67 2.22 -2.36
N PHE A 83 9.03 1.36 -1.38
CA PHE A 83 10.42 1.05 -1.06
C PHE A 83 11.16 0.45 -2.26
N LEU A 84 10.48 -0.46 -2.93
CA LEU A 84 10.90 -1.13 -4.15
C LEU A 84 11.10 -0.14 -5.32
N TYR A 85 10.19 0.83 -5.49
CA TYR A 85 10.35 1.98 -6.40
C TYR A 85 11.60 2.80 -6.06
N TYR A 86 11.85 3.06 -4.78
CA TYR A 86 13.02 3.80 -4.33
C TYR A 86 14.32 3.08 -4.65
N LEU A 87 14.39 1.76 -4.43
CA LEU A 87 15.57 0.96 -4.80
C LEU A 87 15.86 1.01 -6.30
N ASN A 88 14.79 1.07 -7.13
CA ASN A 88 14.92 1.23 -8.57
C ASN A 88 15.45 2.61 -8.94
N TYR A 89 14.87 3.67 -8.37
CA TYR A 89 15.31 5.04 -8.61
C TYR A 89 16.76 5.28 -8.15
N ALA A 90 17.18 4.67 -7.03
CA ALA A 90 18.54 4.77 -6.51
C ALA A 90 19.58 3.97 -7.34
N GLY A 91 19.15 3.24 -8.38
CA GLY A 91 20.03 2.39 -9.20
C GLY A 91 20.54 1.13 -8.50
N ILE A 92 20.03 0.82 -7.30
CA ILE A 92 20.46 -0.32 -6.49
C ILE A 92 19.78 -1.61 -6.97
N ASN A 93 18.52 -1.54 -7.43
CA ASN A 93 17.76 -2.71 -7.84
C ASN A 93 16.77 -2.44 -8.99
N SER A 94 16.99 -3.06 -10.16
CA SER A 94 16.13 -2.90 -11.33
C SER A 94 14.97 -3.88 -11.46
N LEU A 95 14.75 -4.79 -10.51
CA LEU A 95 13.81 -5.93 -10.62
C LEU A 95 12.38 -5.56 -11.02
N ILE A 96 11.98 -4.31 -10.78
CA ILE A 96 10.58 -3.89 -10.88
C ILE A 96 10.30 -3.14 -12.16
N MET A 97 11.31 -2.52 -12.77
CA MET A 97 11.16 -1.76 -14.01
C MET A 97 11.97 -2.35 -15.16
N ARG A 98 12.26 -3.65 -15.06
CA ARG A 98 12.83 -4.41 -16.16
C ARG A 98 11.77 -4.76 -17.20
#